data_AF-A0AAQ3PBR1-F1
#
_entry.id   AF-A0AAQ3PBR1-F1
#
_cell.length_a   1.000
_cell.length_b   1.000
_cell.length_c   1.000
_cell.angle_alpha   90.00
_cell.angle_beta   90.00
_cell.angle_gamma   90.00
#
_symmetry.space_group_name_H-M   'P 1'
#
loop_
_entity.id
_entity.type
_entity.pdbx_description
1 polymer ?
#
loop_
_entity_poly.entity_id
_entity_poly.type
_entity_poly.pdbx_seq_one_letter_code
_entity_poly.pdbx_strand_id
1 'polypeptide(L)'
;MYSGVKALFNRSKKLKGRVVLKPKNVLDTNSITSVKGVVQTTMSVVGSTFIDSLSAFSGKCVSLRLISATKAAENGSGKVGKKTYLEGVISTIPTLTAEECAFDVHFDWDIEEMGIPGAFTIRNHLLVEFFLVSLTLEDVSNRKGPLRFVCNSWVYNHHLYDKDRIFFSNETYVPSETPVALVSYREAELQILKGNGKGKLRQWHRVYDYDVYNDLGNPDSNEDLARPVLGASVTYPYPRRGRTGRKPTKKDCKSEKRSSKIYVPRDEHFGHLKSSDFLSFGIKSISKNVWPYLKPRLDSDISKDEFESFDEVHHLSEGGIKLPLDTLSKISPLPLLQEIFRTDGENVLKFSAPHVIRVSKSAWMTDDEFAREMLAGVNPCSIRRLQEFPPQSKLDRSVYGDQTSKISEQHLKINLEGLTLDKAIKRDRLFILDHHDVFMPFLRRINEYTSSKAYATRTILFLKDDGTLKPLAIELSLPHPNQQLGACSKVVLPANDGVESTIWLLAKAHVIVNDSCYHQLISHWLNTHAVIEPFVIATNRNLSVLHPVHKLLFPHYRDTMNINALARESLINADGTIENCFLGGKYAMEMSSAVYKHWKFPEQALPADLMKR
;
A
#
# COMPACT_ATOMS: atom_id res chain seq x y z
N MET A 1 59.53 16.21 34.93
CA MET A 1 58.16 15.92 35.42
C MET A 1 57.06 16.62 34.59
N TYR A 2 57.24 16.79 33.26
CA TYR A 2 56.28 17.49 32.39
C TYR A 2 56.28 16.86 30.98
N SER A 3 55.58 15.74 30.81
CA SER A 3 55.11 15.29 29.49
C SER A 3 53.86 14.39 29.61
N GLY A 4 53.74 13.64 30.71
CA GLY A 4 52.56 12.80 30.99
C GLY A 4 51.27 13.56 31.32
N VAL A 5 51.35 14.80 31.82
CA VAL A 5 50.15 15.56 32.24
C VAL A 5 49.40 16.17 31.04
N LYS A 6 50.09 16.55 29.94
CA LYS A 6 49.42 17.08 28.74
C LYS A 6 48.59 16.03 27.98
N ALA A 7 48.95 14.75 28.07
CA ALA A 7 48.19 13.66 27.44
C ALA A 7 46.86 13.37 28.16
N LEU A 8 46.78 13.63 29.46
CA LEU A 8 45.56 13.46 30.27
C LEU A 8 44.55 14.59 30.06
N PHE A 9 45.00 15.83 29.85
CA PHE A 9 44.10 16.97 29.55
C PHE A 9 43.51 16.96 28.13
N ASN A 10 44.16 16.29 27.17
CA ASN A 10 43.70 16.24 25.77
C ASN A 10 42.58 15.21 25.50
N ARG A 11 42.23 14.37 26.48
CA ARG A 11 41.06 13.49 26.39
C ARG A 11 39.72 14.25 26.52
N SER A 12 39.74 15.48 27.05
CA SER A 12 38.54 16.30 27.27
C SER A 12 37.88 16.84 25.98
N LYS A 13 38.57 16.79 24.84
CA LYS A 13 38.10 17.39 23.56
C LYS A 13 37.63 16.39 22.51
N LYS A 14 37.60 15.09 22.82
CA LYS A 14 37.17 14.06 21.86
C LYS A 14 35.84 13.44 22.28
N LEU A 15 34.84 13.52 21.42
CA LEU A 15 33.54 12.88 21.61
C LEU A 15 33.50 11.57 20.84
N LYS A 16 33.33 10.45 21.55
CA LYS A 16 33.23 9.12 20.95
C LYS A 16 31.83 8.89 20.39
N GLY A 17 31.77 8.43 19.16
CA GLY A 17 30.54 8.08 18.48
C GLY A 17 30.60 6.67 17.89
N ARG A 18 29.42 6.07 17.77
CA ARG A 18 29.20 4.79 17.11
C ARG A 18 28.17 4.96 16.00
N VAL A 19 28.58 4.64 14.78
CA VAL A 19 27.72 4.63 13.58
C VAL A 19 27.27 3.22 13.30
N VAL A 20 25.98 3.01 13.02
CA VAL A 20 25.45 1.72 12.56
C VAL A 20 24.88 1.90 11.15
N LEU A 21 25.30 1.05 10.22
CA LEU A 21 24.84 1.06 8.83
C LEU A 21 24.69 -0.37 8.27
N LYS A 22 23.94 -0.49 7.18
CA LYS A 22 23.81 -1.73 6.40
C LYS A 22 24.35 -1.50 4.98
N PRO A 23 25.30 -2.32 4.50
CA PRO A 23 25.72 -2.30 3.11
C PRO A 23 24.54 -2.63 2.17
N LYS A 24 24.55 -2.10 0.94
CA LYS A 24 23.46 -2.30 -0.02
C LYS A 24 23.11 -3.78 -0.25
N ASN A 25 24.13 -4.64 -0.39
CA ASN A 25 23.97 -6.06 -0.72
C ASN A 25 23.14 -6.84 0.31
N VAL A 26 23.00 -6.30 1.51
CA VAL A 26 22.23 -6.90 2.61
C VAL A 26 20.74 -6.62 2.49
N LEU A 27 20.38 -5.54 1.81
CA LEU A 27 19.01 -5.07 1.65
C LEU A 27 18.48 -5.19 0.22
N ASP A 28 19.28 -5.70 -0.73
CA ASP A 28 18.94 -5.78 -2.16
C ASP A 28 18.95 -7.24 -2.65
N THR A 29 17.77 -7.86 -2.67
CA THR A 29 17.56 -9.21 -3.20
C THR A 29 17.57 -9.24 -4.73
N ASN A 30 17.64 -8.09 -5.43
CA ASN A 30 17.77 -8.09 -6.88
C ASN A 30 19.12 -8.66 -7.37
N SER A 31 20.14 -8.74 -6.50
CA SER A 31 21.38 -9.48 -6.80
C SER A 31 21.16 -10.99 -6.98
N ILE A 32 20.06 -11.53 -6.44
CA ILE A 32 19.65 -12.94 -6.50
C ILE A 32 18.94 -13.25 -7.85
N THR A 33 18.56 -12.23 -8.62
CA THR A 33 17.72 -12.39 -9.83
C THR A 33 18.48 -12.72 -11.14
N SER A 34 19.81 -12.82 -11.11
CA SER A 34 20.56 -13.31 -12.28
C SER A 34 20.81 -14.81 -12.15
N VAL A 35 20.48 -15.58 -13.18
CA VAL A 35 20.72 -17.03 -13.25
C VAL A 35 22.21 -17.39 -13.05
N LYS A 36 23.12 -16.44 -13.26
CA LYS A 36 24.55 -16.58 -12.93
C LYS A 36 24.86 -16.50 -11.43
N GLY A 37 24.02 -15.85 -10.62
CA GLY A 37 24.22 -15.68 -9.18
C GLY A 37 23.89 -16.93 -8.36
N VAL A 38 22.94 -17.74 -8.81
CA VAL A 38 22.49 -18.95 -8.09
C VAL A 38 23.56 -20.06 -8.09
N VAL A 39 24.36 -20.15 -9.15
CA VAL A 39 25.42 -21.18 -9.26
C VAL A 39 26.65 -20.84 -8.41
N GLN A 40 26.81 -19.58 -7.99
CA GLN A 40 27.99 -19.13 -7.24
C GLN A 40 27.78 -19.13 -5.70
N THR A 41 26.59 -19.50 -5.23
CA THR A 41 26.21 -19.45 -3.80
C THR A 41 26.04 -20.83 -3.14
N THR A 42 26.75 -21.85 -3.62
CA THR A 42 27.00 -23.03 -2.80
C THR A 42 28.22 -22.77 -1.88
N MET A 43 27.91 -22.49 -0.61
CA MET A 43 28.75 -22.81 0.56
C MET A 43 30.16 -22.18 0.74
N SER A 44 30.46 -20.98 0.23
CA SER A 44 31.71 -20.27 0.65
C SER A 44 31.79 -18.73 0.50
N VAL A 45 30.80 -18.06 -0.11
CA VAL A 45 30.98 -16.66 -0.58
C VAL A 45 30.41 -15.58 0.35
N VAL A 46 29.50 -15.90 1.28
CA VAL A 46 28.88 -14.90 2.18
C VAL A 46 29.89 -14.29 3.16
N GLY A 47 30.93 -15.02 3.55
CA GLY A 47 31.97 -14.51 4.45
C GLY A 47 32.98 -13.57 3.77
N SER A 48 33.45 -13.89 2.57
CA SER A 48 34.56 -13.16 1.92
C SER A 48 34.13 -11.82 1.31
N THR A 49 32.98 -11.75 0.63
CA THR A 49 32.49 -10.49 0.02
C THR A 49 31.98 -9.48 1.05
N PHE A 50 31.46 -9.95 2.18
CA PHE A 50 30.99 -9.08 3.26
C PHE A 50 32.16 -8.43 4.02
N ILE A 51 33.25 -9.16 4.22
CA ILE A 51 34.48 -8.66 4.86
C ILE A 51 35.22 -7.66 3.95
N ASP A 52 35.29 -7.91 2.64
CA ASP A 52 35.86 -6.95 1.66
C ASP A 52 35.02 -5.67 1.54
N SER A 53 33.69 -5.76 1.69
CA SER A 53 32.82 -4.57 1.71
C SER A 53 32.98 -3.74 2.99
N LEU A 54 33.34 -4.34 4.12
CA LEU A 54 33.49 -3.67 5.42
C LEU A 54 34.76 -2.81 5.50
N SER A 55 35.87 -3.31 4.94
CA SER A 55 37.12 -2.55 4.84
C SER A 55 36.96 -1.33 3.93
N ALA A 56 36.10 -1.40 2.91
CA ALA A 56 35.80 -0.28 2.02
C ALA A 56 35.15 0.94 2.71
N PHE A 57 34.46 0.72 3.83
CA PHE A 57 33.90 1.81 4.66
C PHE A 57 34.93 2.45 5.58
N SER A 58 36.07 1.79 5.81
CA SER A 58 37.17 2.31 6.63
C SER A 58 38.04 3.29 5.82
N GLY A 59 38.56 4.34 6.47
CA GLY A 59 39.35 5.38 5.81
C GLY A 59 38.53 6.61 5.39
N LYS A 60 38.96 7.34 4.35
CA LYS A 60 38.36 8.64 3.97
C LYS A 60 37.05 8.54 3.15
N CYS A 61 36.32 7.43 3.28
CA CYS A 61 35.18 7.07 2.44
C CYS A 61 33.84 7.65 2.91
N VAL A 62 33.61 7.71 4.22
CA VAL A 62 32.39 8.28 4.81
C VAL A 62 32.80 9.33 5.81
N SER A 63 32.25 10.54 5.67
CA SER A 63 32.58 11.65 6.55
C SER A 63 31.36 12.25 7.22
N LEU A 64 31.52 12.63 8.48
CA LEU A 64 30.50 13.20 9.32
C LEU A 64 30.96 14.55 9.86
N ARG A 65 30.02 15.46 10.10
CA ARG A 65 30.25 16.74 10.80
C ARG A 65 29.11 16.96 11.79
N LEU A 66 29.43 17.08 13.08
CA LEU A 66 28.45 17.44 14.10
C LEU A 66 28.02 18.90 13.97
N ILE A 67 26.79 19.18 14.34
CA ILE A 67 26.17 20.51 14.35
C ILE A 67 25.64 20.77 15.76
N SER A 68 26.03 21.91 16.31
CA SER A 68 25.61 22.35 17.64
C SER A 68 24.15 22.76 17.68
N ALA A 69 23.44 22.36 18.75
CA ALA A 69 22.12 22.84 19.10
C ALA A 69 22.14 24.07 20.03
N THR A 70 23.25 24.32 20.74
CA THR A 70 23.30 25.33 21.80
C THR A 70 24.28 26.48 21.53
N LYS A 71 25.18 26.34 20.56
CA LYS A 71 26.11 27.41 20.15
C LYS A 71 25.91 27.71 18.67
N ALA A 72 25.58 28.96 18.37
CA ALA A 72 25.46 29.45 17.01
C ALA A 72 26.79 30.03 16.49
N ALA A 73 26.97 30.00 15.18
CA ALA A 73 27.92 30.81 14.43
C ALA A 73 27.34 32.23 14.20
N GLU A 74 28.12 33.11 13.57
CA GLU A 74 27.74 34.53 13.34
C GLU A 74 26.43 34.68 12.56
N ASN A 75 26.12 33.75 11.66
CA ASN A 75 24.88 33.74 10.88
C ASN A 75 23.66 33.18 11.65
N GLY A 76 23.78 32.91 12.96
CA GLY A 76 22.72 32.36 13.81
C GLY A 76 22.51 30.84 13.70
N SER A 77 23.11 30.17 12.71
CA SER A 77 23.06 28.70 12.57
C SER A 77 24.02 28.00 13.51
N GLY A 78 23.71 26.77 13.92
CA GLY A 78 24.56 25.98 14.82
C GLY A 78 25.98 25.82 14.30
N LYS A 79 26.98 25.99 15.18
CA LYS A 79 28.39 25.79 14.83
C LYS A 79 28.60 24.37 14.27
N VAL A 80 29.31 24.28 13.16
CA VAL A 80 29.60 23.02 12.47
C VAL A 80 31.02 22.56 12.79
N GLY A 81 31.15 21.32 13.26
CA GLY A 81 32.43 20.72 13.60
C GLY A 81 33.33 20.44 12.40
N LYS A 82 34.54 19.97 12.72
CA LYS A 82 35.50 19.47 11.73
C LYS A 82 34.96 18.20 11.04
N LYS A 83 35.52 17.92 9.87
CA LYS A 83 35.23 16.71 9.11
C LYS A 83 35.90 15.52 9.78
N THR A 84 35.11 14.52 10.18
CA THR A 84 35.57 13.29 10.82
C THR A 84 35.18 12.09 9.97
N TYR A 85 36.02 11.06 9.95
CA TYR A 85 35.82 9.86 9.15
C TYR A 85 35.59 8.63 10.03
N LEU A 86 35.04 7.56 9.46
CA LEU A 86 34.93 6.27 10.15
C LEU A 86 36.32 5.66 10.34
N GLU A 87 36.63 5.19 11.55
CA GLU A 87 37.99 4.79 11.92
C GLU A 87 38.18 3.26 11.92
N GLY A 88 37.21 2.48 12.43
CA GLY A 88 37.31 1.02 12.50
C GLY A 88 35.97 0.31 12.73
N VAL A 89 35.90 -0.96 12.32
CA VAL A 89 34.73 -1.84 12.48
C VAL A 89 34.67 -2.38 13.92
N ILE A 90 33.49 -2.33 14.54
CA ILE A 90 33.23 -2.90 15.86
C ILE A 90 32.71 -4.32 15.69
N SER A 91 33.51 -5.33 16.04
CA SER A 91 33.22 -6.76 15.84
C SER A 91 32.43 -7.42 16.98
N THR A 92 32.16 -6.71 18.09
CA THR A 92 31.77 -7.31 19.38
C THR A 92 30.54 -6.68 20.04
N ILE A 93 29.49 -6.35 19.26
CA ILE A 93 28.23 -5.87 19.84
C ILE A 93 27.19 -7.01 19.84
N PRO A 94 26.79 -7.54 21.01
CA PRO A 94 25.88 -8.70 21.11
C PRO A 94 24.46 -8.46 20.58
N THR A 95 24.04 -7.19 20.45
CA THR A 95 22.67 -6.80 20.09
C THR A 95 22.51 -6.33 18.64
N LEU A 96 23.56 -6.41 17.81
CA LEU A 96 23.42 -6.13 16.38
C LEU A 96 22.70 -7.29 15.70
N THR A 97 21.80 -6.98 14.77
CA THR A 97 21.32 -8.01 13.84
C THR A 97 22.49 -8.48 12.96
N ALA A 98 22.45 -9.71 12.43
CA ALA A 98 23.52 -10.32 11.61
C ALA A 98 23.93 -9.52 10.36
N GLU A 99 23.22 -8.45 10.07
CA GLU A 99 23.23 -7.65 8.84
C GLU A 99 23.68 -6.20 9.06
N GLU A 100 23.91 -5.81 10.31
CA GLU A 100 24.31 -4.46 10.69
C GLU A 100 25.81 -4.39 10.96
N CYS A 101 26.41 -3.31 10.47
CA CYS A 101 27.83 -3.03 10.65
C CYS A 101 27.96 -1.80 11.54
N ALA A 102 28.73 -1.93 12.63
CA ALA A 102 29.02 -0.83 13.53
C ALA A 102 30.44 -0.31 13.34
N PHE A 103 30.60 1.01 13.39
CA PHE A 103 31.88 1.69 13.21
C PHE A 103 32.11 2.71 14.32
N ASP A 104 33.33 2.77 14.82
CA ASP A 104 33.78 3.84 15.72
C ASP A 104 34.12 5.12 14.94
N VAL A 105 33.84 6.25 15.57
CA VAL A 105 34.19 7.59 15.08
C VAL A 105 34.50 8.51 16.26
N HIS A 106 35.60 9.27 16.19
CA HIS A 106 35.98 10.21 17.25
C HIS A 106 35.97 11.66 16.75
N PHE A 107 35.04 12.46 17.27
CA PHE A 107 34.90 13.87 16.88
C PHE A 107 35.80 14.76 17.74
N ASP A 108 36.59 15.61 17.11
CA ASP A 108 37.25 16.75 17.78
C ASP A 108 36.18 17.80 18.09
N TRP A 109 35.67 17.76 19.32
CA TRP A 109 34.49 18.50 19.78
C TRP A 109 34.71 18.99 21.22
N ASP A 110 35.12 20.25 21.34
CA ASP A 110 35.21 20.93 22.63
C ASP A 110 33.81 21.40 23.05
N ILE A 111 33.25 20.80 24.10
CA ILE A 111 31.86 21.03 24.49
C ILE A 111 31.64 22.44 25.05
N GLU A 112 32.67 23.10 25.57
CA GLU A 112 32.58 24.48 26.09
C GLU A 112 32.47 25.48 24.92
N GLU A 113 33.28 25.28 23.87
CA GLU A 113 33.31 26.15 22.70
C GLU A 113 32.19 25.86 21.69
N MET A 114 31.89 24.58 21.49
CA MET A 114 30.97 24.07 20.47
C MET A 114 29.58 23.74 21.02
N GLY A 115 29.40 23.58 22.33
CA GLY A 115 28.11 23.24 22.92
C GLY A 115 27.65 21.81 22.67
N ILE A 116 26.35 21.57 22.82
CA ILE A 116 25.75 20.24 22.73
C ILE A 116 25.39 19.94 21.26
N PRO A 117 25.85 18.81 20.67
CA PRO A 117 25.41 18.40 19.34
C PRO A 117 23.90 18.14 19.30
N GLY A 118 23.23 18.54 18.21
CA GLY A 118 21.81 18.19 17.99
C GLY A 118 21.48 17.75 16.57
N ALA A 119 22.42 17.88 15.64
CA ALA A 119 22.34 17.34 14.30
C ALA A 119 23.74 16.92 13.80
N PHE A 120 23.80 16.20 12.70
CA PHE A 120 25.04 15.99 11.96
C PHE A 120 24.78 15.92 10.46
N THR A 121 25.77 16.29 9.66
CA THR A 121 25.78 16.00 8.22
C THR A 121 26.66 14.81 7.90
N ILE A 122 26.31 14.08 6.85
CA ILE A 122 27.08 12.94 6.34
C ILE A 122 27.30 13.04 4.84
N ARG A 123 28.51 12.71 4.39
CA ARG A 123 28.86 12.51 2.98
C ARG A 123 29.37 11.11 2.75
N ASN A 124 28.80 10.46 1.74
CA ASN A 124 29.29 9.22 1.18
C ASN A 124 30.17 9.52 -0.06
N HIS A 125 31.45 9.15 0.00
CA HIS A 125 32.39 9.26 -1.11
C HIS A 125 32.52 7.95 -1.91
N LEU A 126 31.87 6.86 -1.46
CA LEU A 126 31.80 5.59 -2.19
C LEU A 126 30.86 5.71 -3.39
N LEU A 127 31.11 4.89 -4.42
CA LEU A 127 30.24 4.81 -5.59
C LEU A 127 28.87 4.20 -5.27
N VAL A 128 28.82 3.31 -4.28
CA VAL A 128 27.61 2.58 -3.89
C VAL A 128 26.97 3.23 -2.66
N GLU A 129 25.64 3.25 -2.63
CA GLU A 129 24.86 3.70 -1.47
C GLU A 129 24.91 2.70 -0.31
N PHE A 130 24.66 3.18 0.90
CA PHE A 130 24.44 2.35 2.09
C PHE A 130 23.22 2.84 2.87
N PHE A 131 22.66 1.99 3.73
CA PHE A 131 21.55 2.38 4.59
C PHE A 131 22.07 2.75 5.98
N LEU A 132 21.94 4.01 6.36
CA LEU A 132 22.35 4.51 7.67
C LEU A 132 21.26 4.22 8.69
N VAL A 133 21.56 3.42 9.71
CA VAL A 133 20.62 3.06 10.78
C VAL A 133 20.65 4.12 11.87
N SER A 134 21.83 4.42 12.44
CA SER A 134 21.95 5.37 13.54
C SER A 134 23.36 5.93 13.74
N LEU A 135 23.44 7.03 14.50
CA LEU A 135 24.64 7.49 15.19
C LEU A 135 24.32 7.59 16.69
N THR A 136 25.22 7.11 17.55
CA THR A 136 25.13 7.25 19.00
C THR A 136 26.38 7.92 19.51
N LEU A 137 26.27 9.03 20.26
CA LEU A 137 27.39 9.69 20.91
C LEU A 137 27.40 9.31 22.40
N GLU A 138 28.53 8.77 22.85
CA GLU A 138 28.77 8.36 24.24
C GLU A 138 29.29 9.56 25.05
N ASP A 139 29.00 9.58 26.36
CA ASP A 139 29.59 10.52 27.32
C ASP A 139 29.49 12.03 26.98
N VAL A 140 28.35 12.46 26.41
CA VAL A 140 28.05 13.89 26.21
C VAL A 140 27.86 14.55 27.57
N SER A 141 28.77 15.46 27.96
CA SER A 141 28.76 16.12 29.27
C SER A 141 27.44 16.85 29.55
N ASN A 142 27.02 16.88 30.82
CA ASN A 142 25.76 17.45 31.30
C ASN A 142 24.47 16.74 30.83
N ARG A 143 24.56 15.48 30.38
CA ARG A 143 23.39 14.67 29.99
C ARG A 143 23.41 13.30 30.69
N LYS A 144 22.25 12.84 31.17
CA LYS A 144 22.09 11.48 31.72
C LYS A 144 21.86 10.50 30.56
N GLY A 145 22.95 9.97 30.01
CA GLY A 145 22.94 8.92 28.99
C GLY A 145 23.31 9.38 27.56
N PRO A 146 23.43 8.43 26.62
CA PRO A 146 23.96 8.69 25.28
C PRO A 146 23.01 9.53 24.44
N LEU A 147 23.57 10.39 23.57
CA LEU A 147 22.80 11.13 22.57
C LEU A 147 22.60 10.26 21.33
N ARG A 148 21.35 10.08 20.91
CA ARG A 148 20.99 9.15 19.83
C ARG A 148 20.43 9.89 18.63
N PHE A 149 20.81 9.43 17.45
CA PHE A 149 20.30 9.87 16.16
C PHE A 149 19.73 8.63 15.45
N VAL A 150 18.42 8.59 15.28
CA VAL A 150 17.74 7.49 14.57
C VAL A 150 17.58 7.94 13.12
N CYS A 151 18.31 7.32 12.21
CA CYS A 151 18.46 7.79 10.83
C CYS A 151 17.57 7.03 9.86
N ASN A 152 17.67 5.70 9.85
CA ASN A 152 16.94 4.77 8.97
C ASN A 152 16.75 5.30 7.54
N SER A 153 17.84 5.65 6.86
CA SER A 153 17.78 6.26 5.53
C SER A 153 18.94 5.88 4.63
N TRP A 154 18.67 5.78 3.33
CA TRP A 154 19.69 5.52 2.32
C TRP A 154 20.57 6.76 2.08
N VAL A 155 21.89 6.58 2.11
CA VAL A 155 22.89 7.62 1.82
C VAL A 155 23.62 7.29 0.52
N TYR A 156 23.22 7.98 -0.55
CA TYR A 156 23.87 7.89 -1.87
C TYR A 156 25.18 8.68 -1.91
N ASN A 157 25.97 8.45 -2.97
CA ASN A 157 27.16 9.24 -3.24
C ASN A 157 26.82 10.74 -3.23
N HIS A 158 27.65 11.53 -2.53
CA HIS A 158 27.40 12.95 -2.31
C HIS A 158 27.27 13.80 -3.59
N HIS A 159 27.85 13.38 -4.73
CA HIS A 159 27.69 14.07 -6.02
C HIS A 159 26.24 14.05 -6.55
N LEU A 160 25.38 13.17 -6.01
CA LEU A 160 23.97 13.07 -6.39
C LEU A 160 23.05 14.00 -5.57
N TYR A 161 23.60 14.69 -4.57
CA TYR A 161 22.85 15.61 -3.72
C TYR A 161 23.32 17.06 -3.90
N ASP A 162 22.38 17.99 -3.98
CA ASP A 162 22.69 19.43 -3.99
C ASP A 162 23.20 19.92 -2.63
N LYS A 163 22.78 19.25 -1.55
CA LYS A 163 23.17 19.54 -0.15
C LYS A 163 23.47 18.25 0.58
N ASP A 164 24.39 18.33 1.53
CA ASP A 164 24.74 17.18 2.38
C ASP A 164 23.52 16.67 3.15
N ARG A 165 23.46 15.35 3.33
CA ARG A 165 22.40 14.72 4.13
C ARG A 165 22.55 15.14 5.58
N ILE A 166 21.48 15.65 6.17
CA ILE A 166 21.41 16.04 7.57
C ILE A 166 20.52 15.07 8.35
N PHE A 167 20.91 14.80 9.59
CA PHE A 167 20.16 13.98 10.54
C PHE A 167 20.11 14.68 11.89
N PHE A 168 18.97 14.64 12.55
CA PHE A 168 18.76 15.27 13.85
C PHE A 168 18.79 14.24 14.97
N SER A 169 19.10 14.70 16.18
CA SER A 169 18.96 13.89 17.40
C SER A 169 17.50 13.47 17.59
N ASN A 170 17.28 12.43 18.39
CA ASN A 170 15.96 11.88 18.65
C ASN A 170 15.07 12.75 19.56
N GLU A 171 15.52 13.96 19.91
CA GLU A 171 14.73 14.94 20.66
C GLU A 171 13.50 15.42 19.89
N THR A 172 12.47 15.87 20.61
CA THR A 172 11.18 16.26 20.03
C THR A 172 10.92 17.74 20.30
N TYR A 173 10.61 18.48 19.23
CA TYR A 173 10.35 19.92 19.32
C TYR A 173 9.19 20.31 18.40
N VAL A 174 8.23 21.07 18.94
CA VAL A 174 7.38 21.93 18.11
C VAL A 174 8.23 23.06 17.50
N PRO A 175 7.77 23.75 16.43
CA PRO A 175 8.57 24.80 15.80
C PRO A 175 9.09 25.88 16.78
N SER A 176 8.24 26.35 17.70
CA SER A 176 8.60 27.37 18.70
C SER A 176 9.62 26.93 19.74
N GLU A 177 9.78 25.62 19.96
CA GLU A 177 10.72 25.05 20.93
C GLU A 177 11.99 24.52 20.27
N THR A 178 12.11 24.63 18.93
CA THR A 178 13.32 24.20 18.24
C THR A 178 14.49 25.08 18.71
N PRO A 179 15.62 24.51 19.16
CA PRO A 179 16.79 25.31 19.53
C PRO A 179 17.15 26.26 18.40
N VAL A 180 17.36 27.55 18.72
CA VAL A 180 17.54 28.63 17.72
C VAL A 180 18.60 28.27 16.67
N ALA A 181 19.69 27.64 17.12
CA ALA A 181 20.78 27.17 16.28
C ALA A 181 20.36 26.13 15.21
N LEU A 182 19.27 25.40 15.42
CA LEU A 182 18.75 24.35 14.53
C LEU A 182 17.59 24.79 13.64
N VAL A 183 17.01 25.98 13.85
CA VAL A 183 15.82 26.46 13.13
C VAL A 183 16.05 26.49 11.62
N SER A 184 17.16 27.09 11.17
CA SER A 184 17.49 27.18 9.74
C SER A 184 17.75 25.80 9.10
N TYR A 185 18.35 24.86 9.83
CA TYR A 185 18.55 23.49 9.38
C TYR A 185 17.24 22.72 9.26
N ARG A 186 16.35 22.88 10.24
CA ARG A 186 15.00 22.28 10.25
C ARG A 186 14.20 22.73 9.02
N GLU A 187 14.21 24.02 8.73
CA GLU A 187 13.50 24.58 7.57
C GLU A 187 14.15 24.17 6.25
N ALA A 188 15.48 24.21 6.16
CA ALA A 188 16.20 23.82 4.96
C ALA A 188 15.93 22.36 4.55
N GLU A 189 15.87 21.43 5.51
CA GLU A 189 15.52 20.03 5.23
C GLU A 189 14.07 19.91 4.71
N LEU A 190 13.11 20.62 5.29
CA LEU A 190 11.73 20.63 4.79
C LEU A 190 11.64 21.16 3.36
N GLN A 191 12.44 22.16 2.98
CA GLN A 191 12.48 22.64 1.60
C GLN A 191 13.06 21.60 0.63
N ILE A 192 14.06 20.83 1.05
CA ILE A 192 14.60 19.71 0.24
C ILE A 192 13.51 18.65 0.03
N LEU A 193 12.77 18.29 1.09
CA LEU A 193 11.69 17.31 1.02
C LEU A 193 10.50 17.78 0.17
N LYS A 194 10.21 19.10 0.14
CA LYS A 194 9.18 19.67 -0.73
C LYS A 194 9.56 19.66 -2.21
N GLY A 195 10.85 19.81 -2.52
CA GLY A 195 11.33 20.02 -3.87
C GLY A 195 10.77 21.29 -4.52
N ASN A 196 10.83 21.35 -5.85
CA ASN A 196 10.44 22.53 -6.64
C ASN A 196 9.25 22.29 -7.59
N GLY A 197 8.59 21.13 -7.50
CA GLY A 197 7.47 20.74 -8.36
C GLY A 197 7.82 20.45 -9.82
N LYS A 198 9.11 20.44 -10.19
CA LYS A 198 9.57 20.34 -11.58
C LYS A 198 10.48 19.13 -11.80
N GLY A 199 10.60 18.74 -13.07
CA GLY A 199 11.52 17.68 -13.51
C GLY A 199 11.11 16.26 -13.11
N LYS A 200 11.81 15.29 -13.69
CA LYS A 200 11.64 13.87 -13.40
C LYS A 200 12.40 13.51 -12.13
N LEU A 201 11.71 12.87 -11.19
CA LEU A 201 12.32 12.41 -9.95
C LEU A 201 13.16 11.15 -10.19
N ARG A 202 14.29 11.07 -9.47
CA ARG A 202 15.30 10.02 -9.59
C ARG A 202 15.33 9.18 -8.33
N GLN A 203 15.87 7.97 -8.42
CA GLN A 203 15.86 6.98 -7.32
C GLN A 203 16.40 7.54 -5.99
N TRP A 204 17.43 8.38 -6.01
CA TRP A 204 18.04 8.96 -4.80
C TRP A 204 17.29 10.19 -4.25
N HIS A 205 16.30 10.73 -4.95
CA HIS A 205 15.52 11.88 -4.47
C HIS A 205 14.62 11.50 -3.30
N ARG A 206 14.45 12.44 -2.37
CA ARG A 206 13.56 12.35 -1.20
C ARG A 206 12.42 13.37 -1.28
N VAL A 207 11.95 13.65 -2.49
CA VAL A 207 10.98 14.72 -2.76
C VAL A 207 9.56 14.17 -2.66
N TYR A 208 8.78 14.71 -1.74
CA TYR A 208 7.36 14.43 -1.56
C TYR A 208 6.56 15.55 -2.20
N ASP A 209 5.76 15.22 -3.21
CA ASP A 209 4.89 16.19 -3.87
C ASP A 209 3.66 15.49 -4.45
N TYR A 210 2.65 16.26 -4.83
CA TYR A 210 1.35 15.75 -5.28
C TYR A 210 1.23 15.73 -6.79
N ASP A 211 0.50 14.75 -7.31
CA ASP A 211 0.03 14.74 -8.69
C ASP A 211 -1.28 13.93 -8.79
N VAL A 212 -1.99 14.05 -9.90
CA VAL A 212 -3.26 13.35 -10.18
C VAL A 212 -3.01 11.94 -10.69
N TYR A 213 -4.01 11.06 -10.68
CA TYR A 213 -3.91 9.74 -11.30
C TYR A 213 -4.08 9.85 -12.81
N ASN A 214 -3.01 10.26 -13.48
CA ASN A 214 -2.89 10.33 -14.93
C ASN A 214 -1.84 9.34 -15.49
N ASP A 215 -1.34 8.42 -14.66
CA ASP A 215 -0.32 7.44 -15.02
C ASP A 215 -0.84 6.00 -15.14
N LEU A 216 -2.16 5.83 -15.13
CA LEU A 216 -2.84 4.53 -15.25
C LEU A 216 -3.00 4.08 -16.70
N GLY A 217 -3.29 5.01 -17.62
CA GLY A 217 -3.49 4.72 -19.04
C GLY A 217 -2.18 4.57 -19.83
N ASN A 218 -2.28 3.98 -21.02
CA ASN A 218 -1.16 3.82 -21.97
C ASN A 218 -1.54 4.17 -23.42
N PRO A 219 -2.04 5.39 -23.71
CA PRO A 219 -2.57 5.78 -25.01
C PRO A 219 -1.53 5.72 -26.15
N ASP A 220 -0.25 5.94 -25.83
CA ASP A 220 0.84 5.81 -26.81
C ASP A 220 0.93 4.41 -27.41
N SER A 221 0.62 3.37 -26.62
CA SER A 221 0.65 1.97 -27.05
C SER A 221 -0.60 1.58 -27.82
N ASN A 222 -1.79 1.84 -27.26
CA ASN A 222 -3.08 1.59 -27.88
C ASN A 222 -4.10 2.60 -27.32
N GLU A 223 -4.98 3.12 -28.18
CA GLU A 223 -6.06 4.04 -27.80
C GLU A 223 -7.03 3.41 -26.81
N ASP A 224 -7.28 2.10 -26.90
CA ASP A 224 -8.11 1.35 -25.94
C ASP A 224 -7.55 1.34 -24.51
N LEU A 225 -6.26 1.67 -24.35
CA LEU A 225 -5.59 1.79 -23.06
C LEU A 225 -5.62 3.21 -22.51
N ALA A 226 -6.26 4.16 -23.19
CA ALA A 226 -6.55 5.47 -22.63
C ALA A 226 -7.48 5.33 -21.42
N ARG A 227 -7.18 6.07 -20.35
CA ARG A 227 -8.01 6.12 -19.13
C ARG A 227 -8.21 7.58 -18.74
N PRO A 228 -9.37 7.93 -18.15
CA PRO A 228 -9.59 9.30 -17.69
C PRO A 228 -8.61 9.65 -16.57
N VAL A 229 -8.18 10.91 -16.54
CA VAL A 229 -7.40 11.45 -15.43
C VAL A 229 -8.31 11.59 -14.21
N LEU A 230 -7.91 10.97 -13.09
CA LEU A 230 -8.65 11.06 -11.83
C LEU A 230 -7.99 12.07 -10.89
N GLY A 231 -8.77 13.05 -10.45
CA GLY A 231 -8.32 14.18 -9.64
C GLY A 231 -8.34 15.50 -10.42
N ALA A 232 -8.42 16.61 -9.67
CA ALA A 232 -8.46 17.99 -10.20
C ALA A 232 -9.63 18.29 -11.18
N SER A 233 -10.72 17.53 -11.11
CA SER A 233 -11.95 17.75 -11.87
C SER A 233 -13.18 17.46 -11.01
N VAL A 234 -14.29 18.16 -11.28
CA VAL A 234 -15.60 17.88 -10.66
C VAL A 234 -16.19 16.56 -11.19
N THR A 235 -15.89 16.21 -12.44
CA THR A 235 -16.37 14.98 -13.07
C THR A 235 -15.75 13.75 -12.41
N TYR A 236 -14.42 13.77 -12.23
CA TYR A 236 -13.62 12.69 -11.65
C TYR A 236 -12.78 13.20 -10.46
N PRO A 237 -13.39 13.56 -9.32
CA PRO A 237 -12.64 13.95 -8.15
C PRO A 237 -11.92 12.73 -7.58
N TYR A 238 -10.72 12.94 -7.04
CA TYR A 238 -9.93 11.85 -6.48
C TYR A 238 -8.84 12.37 -5.52
N PRO A 239 -8.41 11.55 -4.54
CA PRO A 239 -7.18 11.81 -3.79
C PRO A 239 -5.98 12.04 -4.72
N ARG A 240 -4.97 12.75 -4.22
CA ARG A 240 -3.69 12.90 -4.93
C ARG A 240 -2.77 11.74 -4.60
N ARG A 241 -1.85 11.45 -5.52
CA ARG A 241 -0.77 10.48 -5.34
C ARG A 241 0.60 11.17 -5.31
N GLY A 242 1.65 10.42 -5.02
CA GLY A 242 3.02 10.89 -5.11
C GLY A 242 3.42 11.26 -6.54
N ARG A 243 3.89 12.50 -6.73
CA ARG A 243 4.42 13.01 -8.00
C ARG A 243 5.64 12.19 -8.45
N THR A 244 5.73 11.93 -9.74
CA THR A 244 6.84 11.18 -10.36
C THR A 244 7.57 12.00 -11.42
N GLY A 245 6.85 12.90 -12.10
CA GLY A 245 7.41 13.86 -13.04
C GLY A 245 7.97 13.24 -14.33
N ARG A 246 7.50 12.05 -14.74
CA ARG A 246 7.83 11.50 -16.06
C ARG A 246 7.17 12.40 -17.12
N LYS A 247 7.68 12.30 -18.35
CA LYS A 247 7.17 13.10 -19.46
C LYS A 247 5.71 12.71 -19.78
N PRO A 248 4.90 13.64 -20.29
CA PRO A 248 3.60 13.31 -20.87
C PRO A 248 3.72 12.28 -22.00
N THR A 249 2.62 11.58 -22.29
CA THR A 249 2.51 10.73 -23.49
C THR A 249 2.49 11.59 -24.76
N LYS A 250 2.78 11.00 -25.92
CA LYS A 250 2.74 11.70 -27.20
C LYS A 250 1.30 11.92 -27.69
N LYS A 251 0.41 10.93 -27.49
CA LYS A 251 -0.98 10.99 -27.95
C LYS A 251 -1.92 11.76 -27.01
N ASP A 252 -1.59 11.83 -25.71
CA ASP A 252 -2.35 12.61 -24.72
C ASP A 252 -1.40 13.36 -23.77
N CYS A 253 -1.37 14.69 -23.87
CA CYS A 253 -0.52 15.52 -23.04
C CYS A 253 -0.95 15.56 -21.55
N LYS A 254 -2.17 15.10 -21.23
CA LYS A 254 -2.66 15.01 -19.85
C LYS A 254 -2.25 13.71 -19.17
N SER A 255 -1.95 12.66 -19.93
CA SER A 255 -1.47 11.37 -19.43
C SER A 255 0.05 11.35 -19.25
N GLU A 256 0.52 10.79 -18.14
CA GLU A 256 1.94 10.60 -17.85
C GLU A 256 2.45 9.28 -18.48
N LYS A 257 3.63 9.31 -19.11
CA LYS A 257 4.21 8.13 -19.75
C LYS A 257 4.46 6.99 -18.74
N ARG A 258 4.05 5.78 -19.10
CA ARG A 258 4.24 4.55 -18.33
C ARG A 258 5.73 4.21 -18.10
N SER A 259 6.01 3.52 -17.00
CA SER A 259 7.35 3.03 -16.66
C SER A 259 7.25 1.76 -15.81
N SER A 260 8.23 0.87 -15.93
CA SER A 260 8.38 -0.33 -15.08
C SER A 260 9.01 -0.06 -13.70
N LYS A 261 9.30 1.22 -13.41
CA LYS A 261 9.79 1.70 -12.12
C LYS A 261 9.13 3.03 -11.79
N ILE A 262 8.06 2.99 -11.01
CA ILE A 262 7.39 4.19 -10.51
C ILE A 262 8.19 4.75 -9.34
N TYR A 263 8.52 6.04 -9.40
CA TYR A 263 9.28 6.70 -8.35
C TYR A 263 8.45 6.81 -7.07
N VAL A 264 9.11 6.58 -5.93
CA VAL A 264 8.69 7.00 -4.60
C VAL A 264 9.91 7.64 -3.91
N PRO A 265 9.72 8.54 -2.94
CA PRO A 265 10.81 9.05 -2.11
C PRO A 265 11.68 7.91 -1.58
N ARG A 266 13.00 8.06 -1.67
CA ARG A 266 13.92 6.93 -1.52
C ARG A 266 13.70 6.10 -0.24
N ASP A 267 13.40 6.76 0.85
CA ASP A 267 13.23 6.13 2.16
C ASP A 267 11.84 5.48 2.34
N GLU A 268 10.86 5.79 1.47
CA GLU A 268 9.58 5.06 1.38
C GLU A 268 9.74 3.71 0.65
N HIS A 269 10.82 3.55 -0.13
CA HIS A 269 11.22 2.28 -0.74
C HIS A 269 12.13 1.51 0.22
N PHE A 270 11.54 0.94 1.27
CA PHE A 270 12.29 0.21 2.30
C PHE A 270 13.08 -0.98 1.72
N GLY A 271 14.21 -1.27 2.37
CA GLY A 271 15.03 -2.45 2.12
C GLY A 271 14.48 -3.68 2.84
N HIS A 272 14.60 -4.83 2.18
CA HIS A 272 13.78 -6.04 2.36
C HIS A 272 14.03 -6.81 3.66
N LEU A 273 13.13 -6.72 4.65
CA LEU A 273 13.16 -7.63 5.81
C LEU A 273 11.78 -7.99 6.43
N LYS A 274 10.64 -7.50 5.90
CA LYS A 274 9.31 -7.85 6.45
C LYS A 274 8.30 -8.26 5.38
N SER A 275 7.35 -9.10 5.79
CA SER A 275 6.28 -9.73 5.00
C SER A 275 5.31 -8.79 4.27
N SER A 276 5.33 -7.48 4.51
CA SER A 276 4.52 -6.51 3.76
C SER A 276 5.05 -6.30 2.33
N ASP A 277 6.37 -6.28 2.15
CA ASP A 277 6.98 -6.19 0.81
C ASP A 277 6.91 -7.53 0.06
N PHE A 278 6.79 -8.66 0.78
CA PHE A 278 6.56 -9.99 0.20
C PHE A 278 5.31 -10.00 -0.72
N LEU A 279 4.20 -9.40 -0.27
CA LEU A 279 2.97 -9.26 -1.06
C LEU A 279 3.11 -8.23 -2.18
N SER A 280 3.85 -7.15 -1.93
CA SER A 280 4.07 -6.03 -2.85
C SER A 280 4.81 -6.46 -4.13
N PHE A 281 5.90 -7.23 -3.98
CA PHE A 281 6.59 -7.85 -5.10
C PHE A 281 5.80 -9.02 -5.69
N GLY A 282 5.01 -9.74 -4.88
CA GLY A 282 4.12 -10.81 -5.33
C GLY A 282 3.15 -10.37 -6.43
N ILE A 283 2.49 -9.22 -6.29
CA ILE A 283 1.56 -8.68 -7.30
C ILE A 283 2.28 -8.43 -8.63
N LYS A 284 3.42 -7.73 -8.60
CA LYS A 284 4.20 -7.41 -9.80
C LYS A 284 4.79 -8.67 -10.45
N SER A 285 5.30 -9.60 -9.64
CA SER A 285 5.83 -10.87 -10.10
C SER A 285 4.75 -11.72 -10.75
N ILE A 286 3.56 -11.83 -10.13
CA ILE A 286 2.44 -12.56 -10.74
C ILE A 286 2.04 -11.90 -12.05
N SER A 287 1.73 -10.60 -12.05
CA SER A 287 1.18 -9.93 -13.23
C SER A 287 2.16 -9.90 -14.41
N LYS A 288 3.46 -9.72 -14.17
CA LYS A 288 4.47 -9.52 -15.23
C LYS A 288 5.27 -10.77 -15.57
N ASN A 289 5.52 -11.64 -14.59
CA ASN A 289 6.47 -12.74 -14.74
C ASN A 289 5.79 -14.11 -14.68
N VAL A 290 4.54 -14.23 -14.22
CA VAL A 290 3.81 -15.50 -14.13
C VAL A 290 2.66 -15.52 -15.14
N TRP A 291 1.81 -14.50 -15.12
CA TRP A 291 0.62 -14.42 -15.96
C TRP A 291 0.90 -14.54 -17.46
N PRO A 292 1.95 -13.92 -18.05
CA PRO A 292 2.23 -14.09 -19.47
C PRO A 292 2.61 -15.52 -19.89
N TYR A 293 3.05 -16.37 -18.97
CA TYR A 293 3.33 -17.79 -19.24
C TYR A 293 2.11 -18.68 -18.98
N LEU A 294 1.28 -18.31 -18.00
CA LEU A 294 0.02 -19.02 -17.72
C LEU A 294 -1.06 -18.69 -18.76
N LYS A 295 -1.22 -17.42 -19.13
CA LYS A 295 -2.30 -16.94 -19.98
C LYS A 295 -2.38 -17.65 -21.33
N PRO A 296 -1.30 -17.82 -22.13
CA PRO A 296 -1.41 -18.50 -23.42
C PRO A 296 -1.73 -19.99 -23.29
N ARG A 297 -1.32 -20.62 -22.18
CA ARG A 297 -1.57 -22.04 -21.88
C ARG A 297 -3.02 -22.27 -21.48
N LEU A 298 -3.47 -21.42 -20.56
CA LEU A 298 -4.87 -21.24 -20.23
C LEU A 298 -5.62 -21.00 -21.54
N ASP A 299 -5.37 -19.93 -22.30
CA ASP A 299 -6.08 -19.61 -23.54
C ASP A 299 -6.00 -20.70 -24.65
N SER A 300 -4.93 -21.51 -24.75
CA SER A 300 -4.79 -22.60 -25.74
C SER A 300 -5.53 -23.89 -25.38
N ASP A 301 -5.59 -24.24 -24.09
CA ASP A 301 -6.35 -25.39 -23.59
C ASP A 301 -7.81 -25.01 -23.24
N ILE A 302 -8.08 -23.75 -22.83
CA ILE A 302 -9.39 -23.18 -22.41
C ILE A 302 -10.39 -23.00 -23.54
N SER A 303 -10.00 -23.20 -24.81
CA SER A 303 -11.05 -23.40 -25.83
C SER A 303 -11.95 -24.63 -25.51
N LYS A 304 -11.62 -25.43 -24.47
CA LYS A 304 -12.44 -26.54 -23.96
C LYS A 304 -12.74 -26.60 -22.45
N ASP A 305 -12.01 -25.94 -21.54
CA ASP A 305 -12.18 -26.17 -20.09
C ASP A 305 -12.56 -24.89 -19.30
N GLU A 306 -13.87 -24.59 -19.23
CA GLU A 306 -14.44 -23.84 -18.09
C GLU A 306 -14.53 -24.78 -16.87
N PHE A 307 -14.61 -24.27 -15.64
CA PHE A 307 -14.86 -25.15 -14.49
C PHE A 307 -16.26 -25.79 -14.62
N GLU A 308 -16.32 -27.11 -14.72
CA GLU A 308 -17.59 -27.84 -14.88
C GLU A 308 -18.20 -28.22 -13.51
N SER A 309 -17.41 -28.15 -12.44
CA SER A 309 -17.82 -28.52 -11.09
C SER A 309 -17.14 -27.69 -10.00
N PHE A 310 -17.75 -27.61 -8.80
CA PHE A 310 -17.10 -27.00 -7.63
C PHE A 310 -15.87 -27.79 -7.16
N ASP A 311 -15.82 -29.10 -7.42
CA ASP A 311 -14.69 -29.95 -7.05
C ASP A 311 -13.41 -29.59 -7.81
N GLU A 312 -13.51 -29.16 -9.07
CA GLU A 312 -12.35 -28.66 -9.83
C GLU A 312 -11.76 -27.38 -9.22
N VAL A 313 -12.61 -26.50 -8.69
CA VAL A 313 -12.16 -25.30 -7.97
C VAL A 313 -11.48 -25.69 -6.66
N HIS A 314 -12.02 -26.67 -5.92
CA HIS A 314 -11.37 -27.21 -4.72
C HIS A 314 -10.01 -27.85 -5.04
N HIS A 315 -9.90 -28.51 -6.19
CA HIS A 315 -8.68 -29.19 -6.64
C HIS A 315 -7.49 -28.24 -6.72
N LEU A 316 -7.68 -26.95 -7.02
CA LEU A 316 -6.64 -25.93 -7.06
C LEU A 316 -5.81 -25.84 -5.76
N SER A 317 -6.43 -26.15 -4.62
CA SER A 317 -5.79 -26.13 -3.30
C SER A 317 -5.41 -27.52 -2.75
N GLU A 318 -5.85 -28.59 -3.41
CA GLU A 318 -5.63 -29.98 -3.00
C GLU A 318 -4.61 -30.67 -3.90
N GLY A 319 -4.96 -30.86 -5.17
CA GLY A 319 -4.10 -31.46 -6.19
C GLY A 319 -3.28 -30.45 -7.00
N GLY A 320 -3.67 -29.17 -6.98
CA GLY A 320 -3.01 -28.08 -7.69
C GLY A 320 -3.22 -28.10 -9.20
N ILE A 321 -2.58 -27.16 -9.88
CA ILE A 321 -2.58 -27.06 -11.35
C ILE A 321 -1.31 -27.73 -11.86
N LYS A 322 -1.48 -28.76 -12.70
CA LYS A 322 -0.36 -29.37 -13.42
C LYS A 322 0.10 -28.43 -14.52
N LEU A 323 1.38 -28.07 -14.51
CA LEU A 323 2.00 -27.28 -15.56
C LEU A 323 3.11 -28.09 -16.24
N PRO A 324 3.31 -27.92 -17.55
CA PRO A 324 4.49 -28.42 -18.23
C PRO A 324 5.79 -27.97 -17.55
N LEU A 325 6.76 -28.89 -17.44
CA LEU A 325 8.09 -28.69 -16.84
C LEU A 325 8.80 -27.42 -17.33
N ASP A 326 8.67 -27.11 -18.63
CA ASP A 326 9.33 -25.96 -19.27
C ASP A 326 8.79 -24.60 -18.79
N THR A 327 7.61 -24.57 -18.18
CA THR A 327 7.01 -23.35 -17.61
C THR A 327 7.13 -23.30 -16.12
N LEU A 328 7.00 -24.45 -15.45
CA LEU A 328 7.32 -24.50 -14.03
C LEU A 328 8.78 -24.06 -13.80
N SER A 329 9.72 -24.49 -14.65
CA SER A 329 11.13 -24.06 -14.57
C SER A 329 11.37 -22.57 -14.85
N LYS A 330 10.47 -21.89 -15.59
CA LYS A 330 10.55 -20.43 -15.81
C LYS A 330 9.97 -19.64 -14.65
N ILE A 331 9.03 -20.25 -13.92
CA ILE A 331 8.25 -19.63 -12.86
C ILE A 331 8.91 -19.92 -11.50
N SER A 332 9.20 -21.18 -11.16
CA SER A 332 9.76 -21.62 -9.88
C SER A 332 10.98 -20.87 -9.33
N PRO A 333 11.91 -20.32 -10.14
CA PRO A 333 13.04 -19.55 -9.62
C PRO A 333 12.66 -18.14 -9.17
N LEU A 334 11.45 -17.64 -9.49
CA LEU A 334 11.03 -16.31 -9.09
C LEU A 334 10.87 -16.28 -7.56
N PRO A 335 11.52 -15.34 -6.87
CA PRO A 335 11.29 -15.13 -5.44
C PRO A 335 9.79 -15.01 -5.17
N LEU A 336 9.34 -15.48 -4.01
CA LEU A 336 7.98 -15.31 -3.46
C LEU A 336 6.91 -16.26 -4.01
N LEU A 337 7.16 -16.98 -5.11
CA LEU A 337 6.20 -17.97 -5.62
C LEU A 337 6.00 -19.15 -4.67
N GLN A 338 7.05 -19.59 -3.98
CA GLN A 338 6.98 -20.70 -3.03
C GLN A 338 6.09 -20.39 -1.81
N GLU A 339 5.83 -19.12 -1.53
CA GLU A 339 4.93 -18.72 -0.45
C GLU A 339 3.47 -18.62 -0.93
N ILE A 340 3.24 -18.38 -2.23
CA ILE A 340 1.90 -18.33 -2.84
C ILE A 340 1.44 -19.75 -3.23
N PHE A 341 2.36 -20.51 -3.82
CA PHE A 341 2.14 -21.87 -4.28
C PHE A 341 3.07 -22.82 -3.53
N ARG A 342 2.50 -23.90 -3.01
CA ARG A 342 3.28 -25.08 -2.63
C ARG A 342 3.64 -25.81 -3.92
N THR A 343 4.92 -26.14 -4.07
CA THR A 343 5.41 -27.03 -5.14
C THR A 343 5.96 -28.29 -4.50
N ASP A 344 5.73 -29.43 -5.13
CA ASP A 344 6.34 -30.71 -4.82
C ASP A 344 7.76 -30.84 -5.39
N GLY A 345 8.24 -29.82 -6.11
CA GLY A 345 9.52 -29.85 -6.83
C GLY A 345 9.45 -30.46 -8.23
N GLU A 346 8.25 -30.87 -8.70
CA GLU A 346 8.05 -31.50 -10.00
C GLU A 346 7.28 -30.60 -10.98
N ASN A 347 5.95 -30.67 -10.98
CA ASN A 347 5.08 -30.10 -12.03
C ASN A 347 3.80 -29.44 -11.51
N VAL A 348 3.63 -29.30 -10.19
CA VAL A 348 2.38 -28.84 -9.61
C VAL A 348 2.54 -27.46 -8.95
N LEU A 349 1.65 -26.53 -9.30
CA LEU A 349 1.40 -25.31 -8.54
C LEU A 349 0.13 -25.47 -7.71
N LYS A 350 0.28 -25.56 -6.39
CA LYS A 350 -0.84 -25.75 -5.47
C LYS A 350 -1.08 -24.53 -4.59
N PHE A 351 -2.30 -24.00 -4.57
CA PHE A 351 -2.67 -22.93 -3.65
C PHE A 351 -2.78 -23.43 -2.22
N SER A 352 -2.59 -22.53 -1.24
CA SER A 352 -2.93 -22.84 0.14
C SER A 352 -4.45 -22.92 0.33
N ALA A 353 -4.93 -23.91 1.08
CA ALA A 353 -6.35 -24.07 1.38
C ALA A 353 -6.94 -22.82 2.06
N PRO A 354 -7.94 -22.15 1.43
CA PRO A 354 -8.61 -20.99 2.01
C PRO A 354 -9.24 -21.32 3.36
N HIS A 355 -9.16 -20.39 4.32
CA HIS A 355 -9.67 -20.60 5.68
C HIS A 355 -11.15 -20.96 5.71
N VAL A 356 -11.96 -20.35 4.84
CA VAL A 356 -13.43 -20.54 4.78
C VAL A 356 -13.84 -21.99 4.46
N ILE A 357 -13.01 -22.77 3.77
CA ILE A 357 -13.32 -24.17 3.40
C ILE A 357 -12.57 -25.22 4.24
N ARG A 358 -11.78 -24.82 5.24
CA ARG A 358 -10.94 -25.78 6.01
C ARG A 358 -11.75 -26.76 6.86
N VAL A 359 -12.93 -26.33 7.33
CA VAL A 359 -13.80 -27.15 8.17
C VAL A 359 -14.95 -27.73 7.35
N SER A 360 -15.57 -26.92 6.49
CA SER A 360 -16.65 -27.35 5.61
C SER A 360 -16.46 -26.78 4.21
N LYS A 361 -16.44 -27.66 3.19
CA LYS A 361 -16.28 -27.27 1.79
C LYS A 361 -17.51 -26.60 1.19
N SER A 362 -18.68 -26.73 1.83
CA SER A 362 -19.98 -26.24 1.32
C SER A 362 -20.61 -25.15 2.18
N ALA A 363 -20.08 -24.85 3.37
CA ALA A 363 -20.69 -23.86 4.28
C ALA A 363 -20.83 -22.46 3.67
N TRP A 364 -19.92 -22.08 2.75
CA TRP A 364 -19.98 -20.82 2.00
C TRP A 364 -21.27 -20.65 1.17
N MET A 365 -21.96 -21.76 0.83
CA MET A 365 -23.21 -21.73 0.09
C MET A 365 -24.43 -21.44 0.96
N THR A 366 -24.30 -21.52 2.29
CA THR A 366 -25.42 -21.31 3.22
C THR A 366 -25.86 -19.85 3.26
N ASP A 367 -27.13 -19.63 3.59
CA ASP A 367 -27.65 -18.27 3.80
C ASP A 367 -27.09 -17.62 5.07
N ASP A 368 -26.82 -18.44 6.09
CA ASP A 368 -26.20 -17.99 7.35
C ASP A 368 -24.79 -17.44 7.08
N GLU A 369 -23.94 -18.15 6.34
CA GLU A 369 -22.58 -17.68 6.04
C GLU A 369 -22.60 -16.44 5.12
N PHE A 370 -23.46 -16.45 4.09
CA PHE A 370 -23.65 -15.31 3.19
C PHE A 370 -24.00 -14.01 3.95
N ALA A 371 -24.91 -14.09 4.94
CA ALA A 371 -25.28 -12.95 5.75
C ALA A 371 -24.23 -12.62 6.83
N ARG A 372 -23.61 -13.62 7.44
CA ARG A 372 -22.57 -13.46 8.48
C ARG A 372 -21.35 -12.73 7.94
N GLU A 373 -20.93 -13.01 6.71
CA GLU A 373 -19.78 -12.34 6.08
C GLU A 373 -19.99 -10.84 5.88
N MET A 374 -21.24 -10.35 5.85
CA MET A 374 -21.53 -8.90 5.81
C MET A 374 -21.19 -8.17 7.11
N LEU A 375 -21.00 -8.90 8.22
CA LEU A 375 -20.59 -8.37 9.53
C LEU A 375 -19.18 -8.80 9.95
N ALA A 376 -18.72 -9.95 9.45
CA ALA A 376 -17.48 -10.58 9.93
C ALA A 376 -16.69 -11.28 8.81
N GLY A 377 -16.93 -10.91 7.55
CA GLY A 377 -16.20 -11.38 6.38
C GLY A 377 -15.17 -10.35 5.91
N VAL A 378 -14.88 -10.36 4.61
CA VAL A 378 -13.85 -9.48 4.01
C VAL A 378 -14.31 -8.02 3.87
N ASN A 379 -15.62 -7.77 3.78
CA ASN A 379 -16.20 -6.43 3.63
C ASN A 379 -17.28 -6.10 4.69
N PRO A 380 -16.92 -6.08 5.99
CA PRO A 380 -17.88 -5.99 7.11
C PRO A 380 -18.40 -4.56 7.37
N CYS A 381 -18.29 -3.65 6.40
CA CYS A 381 -18.52 -2.22 6.57
C CYS A 381 -19.54 -1.60 5.60
N SER A 382 -20.22 -2.42 4.80
CA SER A 382 -21.17 -1.93 3.77
C SER A 382 -22.64 -2.04 4.20
N ILE A 383 -22.98 -2.98 5.08
CA ILE A 383 -24.34 -3.21 5.57
C ILE A 383 -24.87 -2.00 6.36
N ARG A 384 -26.16 -1.71 6.21
CA ARG A 384 -26.86 -0.58 6.83
C ARG A 384 -28.17 -1.02 7.47
N ARG A 385 -28.64 -0.29 8.48
CA ARG A 385 -29.99 -0.45 9.01
C ARG A 385 -31.01 0.08 7.99
N LEU A 386 -32.03 -0.72 7.70
CA LEU A 386 -33.13 -0.32 6.84
C LEU A 386 -34.16 0.48 7.65
N GLN A 387 -34.26 1.77 7.38
CA GLN A 387 -35.13 2.69 8.13
C GLN A 387 -36.51 2.89 7.47
N GLU A 388 -36.58 2.71 6.15
CA GLU A 388 -37.78 2.93 5.35
C GLU A 388 -37.95 1.80 4.32
N PHE A 389 -39.20 1.52 3.97
CA PHE A 389 -39.53 0.50 2.98
C PHE A 389 -40.64 0.99 2.04
N PRO A 390 -40.56 0.72 0.72
CA PRO A 390 -39.46 0.03 0.02
C PRO A 390 -38.15 0.83 0.03
N PRO A 391 -36.98 0.19 -0.16
CA PRO A 391 -35.71 0.91 -0.25
C PRO A 391 -35.73 1.94 -1.39
N GLN A 392 -35.22 3.14 -1.13
CA GLN A 392 -35.21 4.24 -2.08
C GLN A 392 -33.81 4.44 -2.71
N SER A 393 -33.78 4.61 -4.03
CA SER A 393 -32.59 5.08 -4.75
C SER A 393 -32.40 6.59 -4.59
N LYS A 394 -31.15 7.02 -4.44
CA LYS A 394 -30.70 8.43 -4.42
C LYS A 394 -30.25 8.92 -5.79
N LEU A 395 -30.34 8.08 -6.81
CA LEU A 395 -30.03 8.48 -8.18
C LEU A 395 -31.04 9.51 -8.68
N ASP A 396 -30.55 10.47 -9.47
CA ASP A 396 -31.39 11.49 -10.09
C ASP A 396 -32.37 10.85 -11.08
N ARG A 397 -33.66 10.86 -10.73
CA ARG A 397 -34.73 10.27 -11.55
C ARG A 397 -34.87 10.94 -12.91
N SER A 398 -34.44 12.20 -13.07
CA SER A 398 -34.44 12.87 -14.37
C SER A 398 -33.39 12.31 -15.33
N VAL A 399 -32.32 11.72 -14.78
CA VAL A 399 -31.22 11.12 -15.54
C VAL A 399 -31.41 9.61 -15.70
N TYR A 400 -31.84 8.95 -14.63
CA TYR A 400 -31.89 7.49 -14.54
C TYR A 400 -33.30 6.91 -14.61
N GLY A 401 -34.37 7.71 -14.65
CA GLY A 401 -35.77 7.26 -14.72
C GLY A 401 -36.32 6.69 -13.41
N ASP A 402 -37.35 5.84 -13.48
CA ASP A 402 -37.95 5.17 -12.31
C ASP A 402 -36.96 4.19 -11.65
N GLN A 403 -36.49 4.51 -10.45
CA GLN A 403 -35.58 3.68 -9.67
C GLN A 403 -36.29 3.04 -8.45
N THR A 404 -37.62 2.94 -8.49
CA THR A 404 -38.43 2.37 -7.40
C THR A 404 -38.16 0.87 -7.26
N SER A 405 -37.75 0.45 -6.06
CA SER A 405 -37.52 -0.96 -5.75
C SER A 405 -38.79 -1.79 -5.99
N LYS A 406 -38.62 -2.99 -6.54
CA LYS A 406 -39.70 -3.94 -6.79
C LYS A 406 -39.86 -4.96 -5.65
N ILE A 407 -39.10 -4.84 -4.57
CA ILE A 407 -39.33 -5.64 -3.36
C ILE A 407 -40.63 -5.18 -2.70
N SER A 408 -41.61 -6.07 -2.58
CA SER A 408 -42.90 -5.81 -1.95
C SER A 408 -42.91 -6.28 -0.49
N GLU A 409 -43.86 -5.78 0.30
CA GLU A 409 -44.04 -6.22 1.68
C GLU A 409 -44.38 -7.73 1.75
N GLN A 410 -45.12 -8.24 0.77
CA GLN A 410 -45.48 -9.66 0.68
C GLN A 410 -44.25 -10.56 0.55
N HIS A 411 -43.21 -10.11 -0.17
CA HIS A 411 -41.96 -10.86 -0.29
C HIS A 411 -41.27 -11.08 1.06
N LEU A 412 -41.39 -10.12 1.99
CA LEU A 412 -40.69 -10.18 3.27
C LEU A 412 -41.51 -10.89 4.36
N LYS A 413 -42.85 -10.70 4.39
CA LYS A 413 -43.75 -11.20 5.45
C LYS A 413 -43.58 -12.67 5.79
N ILE A 414 -43.22 -13.50 4.82
CA ILE A 414 -43.10 -14.96 4.97
C ILE A 414 -41.97 -15.35 5.94
N ASN A 415 -40.98 -14.46 6.15
CA ASN A 415 -39.73 -14.80 6.84
C ASN A 415 -39.33 -13.84 7.97
N LEU A 416 -40.28 -13.09 8.54
CA LEU A 416 -40.04 -12.10 9.62
C LEU A 416 -40.31 -12.62 11.05
N GLU A 417 -40.24 -13.94 11.28
CA GLU A 417 -40.50 -14.54 12.62
C GLU A 417 -41.83 -14.08 13.25
N GLY A 418 -42.87 -13.93 12.44
CA GLY A 418 -44.20 -13.49 12.88
C GLY A 418 -44.33 -11.97 13.11
N LEU A 419 -43.29 -11.17 12.88
CA LEU A 419 -43.38 -9.71 12.91
C LEU A 419 -44.00 -9.17 11.62
N THR A 420 -44.74 -8.07 11.76
CA THR A 420 -45.08 -7.22 10.60
C THR A 420 -43.86 -6.42 10.18
N LEU A 421 -43.83 -5.96 8.92
CA LEU A 421 -42.74 -5.15 8.40
C LEU A 421 -42.48 -3.91 9.27
N ASP A 422 -43.55 -3.17 9.61
CA ASP A 422 -43.46 -1.99 10.47
C ASP A 422 -42.85 -2.28 11.84
N LYS A 423 -43.19 -3.44 12.44
CA LYS A 423 -42.62 -3.85 13.72
C LYS A 423 -41.15 -4.23 13.58
N ALA A 424 -40.76 -4.87 12.48
CA ALA A 424 -39.37 -5.24 12.22
C ALA A 424 -38.49 -3.99 12.02
N ILE A 425 -38.96 -2.97 11.30
CA ILE A 425 -38.27 -1.69 11.15
C ILE A 425 -38.16 -0.97 12.50
N LYS A 426 -39.28 -0.81 13.23
CA LYS A 426 -39.31 -0.10 14.52
C LYS A 426 -38.47 -0.76 15.62
N ARG A 427 -38.18 -2.06 15.48
CA ARG A 427 -37.33 -2.83 16.40
C ARG A 427 -35.89 -2.94 15.90
N ASP A 428 -35.51 -2.18 14.88
CA ASP A 428 -34.16 -2.16 14.30
C ASP A 428 -33.68 -3.54 13.83
N ARG A 429 -34.61 -4.35 13.31
CA ARG A 429 -34.34 -5.72 12.86
C ARG A 429 -34.15 -5.89 11.38
N LEU A 430 -34.39 -4.86 10.57
CA LEU A 430 -34.13 -4.92 9.13
C LEU A 430 -32.85 -4.20 8.76
N PHE A 431 -32.08 -4.86 7.91
CA PHE A 431 -30.83 -4.37 7.37
C PHE A 431 -30.83 -4.51 5.85
N ILE A 432 -29.94 -3.78 5.21
CA ILE A 432 -29.78 -3.79 3.76
C ILE A 432 -28.30 -3.74 3.38
N LEU A 433 -27.92 -4.56 2.42
CA LEU A 433 -26.71 -4.39 1.62
C LEU A 433 -27.14 -3.78 0.27
N ASP A 434 -26.88 -2.49 0.09
CA ASP A 434 -27.35 -1.72 -1.07
C ASP A 434 -26.18 -1.30 -1.97
N HIS A 435 -26.01 -2.03 -3.08
CA HIS A 435 -25.03 -1.72 -4.13
C HIS A 435 -25.68 -1.05 -5.34
N HIS A 436 -26.99 -0.82 -5.33
CA HIS A 436 -27.72 -0.42 -6.52
C HIS A 436 -27.22 0.91 -7.09
N ASP A 437 -27.15 1.94 -6.27
CA ASP A 437 -26.81 3.30 -6.72
C ASP A 437 -25.35 3.43 -7.17
N VAL A 438 -24.48 2.52 -6.72
CA VAL A 438 -23.06 2.51 -7.09
C VAL A 438 -22.88 1.88 -8.47
N PHE A 439 -23.59 0.79 -8.76
CA PHE A 439 -23.42 0.02 -9.99
C PHE A 439 -24.31 0.52 -11.13
N MET A 440 -25.56 0.91 -10.84
CA MET A 440 -26.55 1.30 -11.86
C MET A 440 -26.03 2.32 -12.89
N PRO A 441 -25.26 3.37 -12.53
CA PRO A 441 -24.70 4.31 -13.50
C PRO A 441 -23.71 3.71 -14.51
N PHE A 442 -23.11 2.56 -14.19
CA PHE A 442 -22.06 1.92 -14.99
C PHE A 442 -22.52 0.66 -15.73
N LEU A 443 -23.63 0.04 -15.30
CA LEU A 443 -24.06 -1.27 -15.78
C LEU A 443 -24.24 -1.35 -17.29
N ARG A 444 -24.79 -0.33 -17.95
CA ARG A 444 -24.95 -0.35 -19.41
C ARG A 444 -23.59 -0.49 -20.10
N ARG A 445 -22.63 0.37 -19.74
CA ARG A 445 -21.27 0.37 -20.29
C ARG A 445 -20.53 -0.93 -19.99
N ILE A 446 -20.69 -1.47 -18.78
CA ILE A 446 -20.08 -2.75 -18.38
C ILE A 446 -20.66 -3.89 -19.23
N ASN A 447 -21.99 -4.02 -19.26
CA ASN A 447 -22.67 -5.13 -19.94
C ASN A 447 -22.48 -5.11 -21.47
N GLU A 448 -22.26 -3.95 -22.07
CA GLU A 448 -21.92 -3.77 -23.49
C GLU A 448 -20.44 -4.06 -23.78
N TYR A 449 -19.53 -3.71 -22.87
CA TYR A 449 -18.09 -3.86 -23.06
C TYR A 449 -17.58 -5.27 -22.81
N THR A 450 -18.17 -5.97 -21.84
CA THR A 450 -17.71 -7.31 -21.42
C THR A 450 -18.63 -8.42 -21.91
N SER A 451 -18.09 -9.62 -22.14
CA SER A 451 -18.91 -10.83 -22.26
C SER A 451 -19.74 -11.05 -21.00
N SER A 452 -19.17 -10.75 -19.83
CA SER A 452 -19.84 -10.79 -18.52
C SER A 452 -21.07 -9.89 -18.46
N LYS A 453 -22.07 -10.31 -17.68
CA LYS A 453 -23.32 -9.58 -17.45
C LYS A 453 -23.54 -9.42 -15.96
N ALA A 454 -23.95 -8.23 -15.54
CA ALA A 454 -24.16 -7.90 -14.14
C ALA A 454 -25.46 -7.15 -13.89
N TYR A 455 -25.86 -7.19 -12.63
CA TYR A 455 -26.97 -6.46 -12.05
C TYR A 455 -26.47 -5.48 -10.99
N ALA A 456 -27.27 -4.45 -10.74
CA ALA A 456 -27.21 -3.63 -9.54
C ALA A 456 -28.03 -4.35 -8.48
N THR A 457 -27.42 -4.68 -7.35
CA THR A 457 -28.05 -5.55 -6.36
C THR A 457 -28.48 -4.80 -5.10
N ARG A 458 -29.62 -5.21 -4.52
CA ARG A 458 -30.00 -4.92 -3.13
C ARG A 458 -30.35 -6.19 -2.41
N THR A 459 -29.85 -6.37 -1.20
CA THR A 459 -30.17 -7.53 -0.34
C THR A 459 -30.81 -7.06 0.95
N ILE A 460 -32.01 -7.56 1.26
CA ILE A 460 -32.69 -7.30 2.55
C ILE A 460 -32.34 -8.41 3.52
N LEU A 461 -31.97 -8.04 4.74
CA LEU A 461 -31.64 -8.96 5.82
C LEU A 461 -32.49 -8.70 7.05
N PHE A 462 -32.72 -9.75 7.83
CA PHE A 462 -33.44 -9.70 9.09
C PHE A 462 -32.58 -10.22 10.24
N LEU A 463 -32.57 -9.50 11.35
CA LEU A 463 -31.93 -9.90 12.59
C LEU A 463 -32.90 -10.76 13.39
N LYS A 464 -32.57 -12.05 13.50
CA LYS A 464 -33.34 -13.06 14.24
C LYS A 464 -33.21 -12.87 15.74
N ASP A 465 -34.10 -13.53 16.48
CA ASP A 465 -34.03 -13.59 17.96
C ASP A 465 -32.73 -14.21 18.49
N ASP A 466 -32.12 -15.12 17.74
CA ASP A 466 -30.84 -15.74 18.09
C ASP A 466 -29.60 -14.84 17.85
N GLY A 467 -29.80 -13.63 17.34
CA GLY A 467 -28.75 -12.65 17.07
C GLY A 467 -28.04 -12.81 15.72
N THR A 468 -28.43 -13.79 14.89
CA THR A 468 -27.86 -13.97 13.54
C THR A 468 -28.69 -13.28 12.46
N LEU A 469 -28.05 -12.93 11.34
CA LEU A 469 -28.70 -12.33 10.19
C LEU A 469 -29.20 -13.41 9.23
N LYS A 470 -30.41 -13.21 8.71
CA LYS A 470 -31.01 -14.04 7.67
C LYS A 470 -31.30 -13.19 6.42
N PRO A 471 -30.84 -13.58 5.21
CA PRO A 471 -31.24 -12.91 3.99
C PRO A 471 -32.72 -13.20 3.67
N LEU A 472 -33.47 -12.18 3.25
CA LEU A 472 -34.90 -12.28 2.99
C LEU A 472 -35.26 -12.15 1.50
N ALA A 473 -34.55 -11.29 0.77
CA ALA A 473 -34.80 -11.04 -0.64
C ALA A 473 -33.57 -10.40 -1.30
N ILE A 474 -33.36 -10.70 -2.58
CA ILE A 474 -32.38 -10.04 -3.43
C ILE A 474 -33.13 -9.38 -4.61
N GLU A 475 -32.91 -8.09 -4.81
CA GLU A 475 -33.33 -7.37 -6.01
C GLU A 475 -32.16 -7.32 -7.00
N LEU A 476 -32.41 -7.76 -8.23
CA LEU A 476 -31.48 -7.73 -9.35
C LEU A 476 -31.98 -6.71 -10.37
N SER A 477 -31.38 -5.52 -10.38
CA SER A 477 -31.79 -4.40 -11.23
C SER A 477 -30.87 -4.23 -12.45
N LEU A 478 -31.48 -4.00 -13.62
CA LEU A 478 -30.80 -3.57 -14.85
C LEU A 478 -31.25 -2.17 -15.25
N PRO A 479 -30.40 -1.40 -15.94
CA PRO A 479 -30.88 -0.22 -16.65
C PRO A 479 -31.97 -0.64 -17.64
N HIS A 480 -33.10 0.06 -17.65
CA HIS A 480 -34.14 -0.19 -18.65
C HIS A 480 -33.56 -0.01 -20.06
N PRO A 481 -33.89 -0.87 -21.05
CA PRO A 481 -33.40 -0.76 -22.42
C PRO A 481 -33.61 0.64 -23.01
N ASN A 482 -34.79 1.21 -22.76
CA ASN A 482 -35.09 2.63 -23.00
C ASN A 482 -34.62 3.48 -21.82
N GLN A 483 -33.62 4.35 -22.03
CA GLN A 483 -32.98 5.21 -21.00
C GLN A 483 -33.94 6.02 -20.12
N GLN A 484 -35.13 6.34 -20.61
CA GLN A 484 -36.12 7.17 -19.91
C GLN A 484 -37.05 6.38 -18.97
N LEU A 485 -37.02 5.04 -18.99
CA LEU A 485 -37.97 4.20 -18.25
C LEU A 485 -37.45 3.63 -16.93
N GLY A 486 -36.23 3.95 -16.50
CA GLY A 486 -35.77 3.58 -15.16
C GLY A 486 -34.92 2.33 -15.07
N ALA A 487 -35.14 1.55 -14.01
CA ALA A 487 -34.58 0.24 -13.78
C ALA A 487 -35.61 -0.88 -14.02
N CYS A 488 -35.19 -1.96 -14.68
CA CYS A 488 -35.92 -3.22 -14.75
C CYS A 488 -35.37 -4.15 -13.68
N SER A 489 -36.13 -4.40 -12.61
CA SER A 489 -35.73 -5.29 -11.53
C SER A 489 -36.46 -6.63 -11.55
N LYS A 490 -35.76 -7.69 -11.13
CA LYS A 490 -36.36 -8.95 -10.70
C LYS A 490 -36.05 -9.15 -9.21
N VAL A 491 -37.02 -9.67 -8.46
CA VAL A 491 -36.82 -10.04 -7.05
C VAL A 491 -36.72 -11.54 -6.94
N VAL A 492 -35.69 -12.02 -6.27
CA VAL A 492 -35.44 -13.43 -5.98
C VAL A 492 -35.54 -13.63 -4.48
N LEU A 493 -36.23 -14.69 -4.07
CA LEU A 493 -36.44 -15.04 -2.66
C LEU A 493 -35.66 -16.32 -2.31
N PRO A 494 -35.31 -16.52 -1.02
CA PRO A 494 -34.68 -17.74 -0.56
C PRO A 494 -35.50 -18.99 -0.92
N ALA A 495 -34.82 -20.01 -1.44
CA ALA A 495 -35.37 -21.32 -1.74
C ALA A 495 -34.30 -22.39 -1.47
N ASN A 496 -34.71 -23.54 -0.94
CA ASN A 496 -33.81 -24.64 -0.58
C ASN A 496 -33.81 -25.77 -1.62
N ASP A 497 -34.88 -25.90 -2.40
CA ASP A 497 -35.09 -27.01 -3.33
C ASP A 497 -35.40 -26.50 -4.74
N GLY A 498 -35.34 -27.40 -5.72
CA GLY A 498 -35.76 -27.13 -7.09
C GLY A 498 -34.84 -26.18 -7.87
N VAL A 499 -35.36 -25.65 -8.98
CA VAL A 499 -34.62 -24.68 -9.81
C VAL A 499 -34.49 -23.34 -9.08
N GLU A 500 -35.45 -23.03 -8.20
CA GLU A 500 -35.51 -21.82 -7.41
C GLU A 500 -34.32 -21.70 -6.46
N SER A 501 -33.84 -22.81 -5.85
CA SER A 501 -32.64 -22.77 -5.01
C SER A 501 -31.37 -22.46 -5.80
N THR A 502 -31.30 -22.92 -7.05
CA THR A 502 -30.20 -22.57 -7.97
C THR A 502 -30.27 -21.10 -8.37
N ILE A 503 -31.47 -20.59 -8.68
CA ILE A 503 -31.68 -19.17 -8.99
C ILE A 503 -31.32 -18.30 -7.78
N TRP A 504 -31.65 -18.73 -6.56
CA TRP A 504 -31.28 -18.05 -5.32
C TRP A 504 -29.76 -18.02 -5.13
N LEU A 505 -29.08 -19.15 -5.32
CA LEU A 505 -27.61 -19.22 -5.27
C LEU A 505 -26.96 -18.28 -6.30
N LEU A 506 -27.48 -18.21 -7.53
CA LEU A 506 -27.01 -17.28 -8.56
C LEU A 506 -27.29 -15.81 -8.19
N ALA A 507 -28.43 -15.51 -7.57
CA ALA A 507 -28.72 -14.17 -7.06
C ALA A 507 -27.70 -13.75 -5.99
N LYS A 508 -27.36 -14.65 -5.05
CA LYS A 508 -26.28 -14.41 -4.07
C LYS A 508 -24.94 -14.20 -4.76
N ALA A 509 -24.60 -14.98 -5.79
CA ALA A 509 -23.37 -14.78 -6.56
C ALA A 509 -23.29 -13.38 -7.19
N HIS A 510 -24.39 -12.87 -7.76
CA HIS A 510 -24.43 -11.50 -8.29
C HIS A 510 -24.22 -10.44 -7.19
N VAL A 511 -24.78 -10.65 -6.00
CA VAL A 511 -24.54 -9.78 -4.84
C VAL A 511 -23.06 -9.79 -4.46
N ILE A 512 -22.44 -10.97 -4.36
CA ILE A 512 -21.02 -11.09 -3.99
C ILE A 512 -20.10 -10.52 -5.08
N VAL A 513 -20.47 -10.57 -6.36
CA VAL A 513 -19.73 -9.87 -7.42
C VAL A 513 -19.75 -8.35 -7.23
N ASN A 514 -20.92 -7.77 -6.93
CA ASN A 514 -21.03 -6.34 -6.57
C ASN A 514 -20.19 -6.03 -5.32
N ASP A 515 -20.35 -6.83 -4.27
CA ASP A 515 -19.68 -6.62 -2.99
C ASP A 515 -18.16 -6.75 -3.08
N SER A 516 -17.66 -7.72 -3.86
CA SER A 516 -16.23 -7.90 -4.11
C SER A 516 -15.62 -6.72 -4.87
N CYS A 517 -16.34 -6.19 -5.86
CA CYS A 517 -15.91 -4.99 -6.58
C CYS A 517 -15.95 -3.75 -5.68
N TYR A 518 -17.01 -3.59 -4.87
CA TYR A 518 -17.12 -2.50 -3.91
C TYR A 518 -16.01 -2.58 -2.86
N HIS A 519 -15.79 -3.76 -2.28
CA HIS A 519 -14.73 -4.03 -1.34
C HIS A 519 -13.37 -3.63 -1.91
N GLN A 520 -12.98 -4.19 -3.06
CA GLN A 520 -11.62 -3.98 -3.58
C GLN A 520 -11.38 -2.53 -4.02
N LEU A 521 -12.36 -1.91 -4.69
CA LEU A 521 -12.18 -0.57 -5.25
C LEU A 521 -12.44 0.53 -4.21
N ILE A 522 -13.37 0.32 -3.29
CA ILE A 522 -13.89 1.35 -2.39
C ILE A 522 -13.39 1.12 -0.96
N SER A 523 -13.85 0.06 -0.30
CA SER A 523 -13.53 -0.20 1.12
C SER A 523 -12.03 -0.39 1.33
N HIS A 524 -11.36 -1.04 0.38
CA HIS A 524 -9.93 -1.32 0.40
C HIS A 524 -9.14 -0.23 -0.32
N TRP A 525 -9.18 -0.17 -1.66
CA TRP A 525 -8.31 0.76 -2.40
C TRP A 525 -8.60 2.24 -2.08
N LEU A 526 -9.84 2.72 -2.24
CA LEU A 526 -10.13 4.14 -2.04
C LEU A 526 -9.96 4.55 -0.58
N ASN A 527 -10.66 3.88 0.34
CA ASN A 527 -10.81 4.30 1.73
C ASN A 527 -9.59 4.00 2.62
N THR A 528 -8.61 3.22 2.14
CA THR A 528 -7.31 3.06 2.84
C THR A 528 -6.16 3.56 1.97
N HIS A 529 -5.85 2.89 0.86
CA HIS A 529 -4.67 3.18 0.04
C HIS A 529 -4.66 4.60 -0.54
N ALA A 530 -5.69 4.98 -1.29
CA ALA A 530 -5.70 6.24 -2.03
C ALA A 530 -5.88 7.46 -1.11
N VAL A 531 -6.75 7.38 -0.10
CA VAL A 531 -7.00 8.51 0.81
C VAL A 531 -5.85 8.75 1.79
N ILE A 532 -5.06 7.74 2.15
CA ILE A 532 -3.98 7.92 3.14
C ILE A 532 -2.71 8.54 2.52
N GLU A 533 -2.42 8.27 1.24
CA GLU A 533 -1.22 8.76 0.54
C GLU A 533 -1.06 10.31 0.59
N PRO A 534 -2.11 11.13 0.41
CA PRO A 534 -2.04 12.58 0.63
C PRO A 534 -1.51 12.99 2.02
N PHE A 535 -1.87 12.26 3.09
CA PHE A 535 -1.42 12.57 4.44
C PHE A 535 0.06 12.21 4.65
N VAL A 536 0.54 11.13 4.00
CA VAL A 536 1.96 10.77 3.99
C VAL A 536 2.78 11.89 3.35
N ILE A 537 2.33 12.38 2.19
CA ILE A 537 2.97 13.48 1.45
C ILE A 537 2.93 14.77 2.29
N ALA A 538 1.77 15.12 2.85
CA ALA A 538 1.61 16.34 3.66
C ALA A 538 2.49 16.35 4.91
N THR A 539 2.59 15.20 5.60
CA THR A 539 3.40 15.05 6.81
C THR A 539 4.88 15.26 6.50
N ASN A 540 5.43 14.54 5.53
CA ASN A 540 6.84 14.65 5.16
C ASN A 540 7.20 16.03 4.57
N ARG A 541 6.24 16.71 3.94
CA ARG A 541 6.45 18.07 3.41
C ARG A 541 6.46 19.16 4.48
N ASN A 542 5.69 19.01 5.55
CA ASN A 542 5.40 20.15 6.45
C ASN A 542 5.76 19.92 7.91
N LEU A 543 5.92 18.67 8.34
CA LEU A 543 6.30 18.35 9.71
C LEU A 543 7.73 17.81 9.69
N SER A 544 8.66 18.55 10.30
CA SER A 544 10.03 18.09 10.48
C SER A 544 10.05 16.76 11.24
N VAL A 545 11.07 15.93 11.03
CA VAL A 545 11.31 14.71 11.83
C VAL A 545 11.41 14.97 13.34
N LEU A 546 11.68 16.22 13.75
CA LEU A 546 11.66 16.68 15.14
C LEU A 546 10.24 16.88 15.70
N HIS A 547 9.23 17.03 14.85
CA HIS A 547 7.88 17.41 15.24
C HIS A 547 7.17 16.24 15.96
N PRO A 548 6.49 16.47 17.10
CA PRO A 548 5.81 15.40 17.83
C PRO A 548 4.78 14.66 16.99
N VAL A 549 3.95 15.41 16.23
CA VAL A 549 2.96 14.82 15.31
C VAL A 549 3.60 14.03 14.16
N HIS A 550 4.78 14.43 13.66
CA HIS A 550 5.50 13.61 12.67
C HIS A 550 5.86 12.26 13.28
N LYS A 551 6.45 12.25 14.48
CA LYS A 551 6.84 11.02 15.18
C LYS A 551 5.64 10.13 15.51
N LEU A 552 4.49 10.74 15.84
CA LEU A 552 3.24 10.03 16.09
C LEU A 552 2.72 9.34 14.82
N LEU A 553 2.68 10.05 13.70
CA LEU A 553 2.02 9.57 12.47
C LEU A 553 2.92 8.68 11.60
N PHE A 554 4.23 8.96 11.55
CA PHE A 554 5.17 8.30 10.64
C PHE A 554 5.13 6.76 10.67
N PRO A 555 5.04 6.08 11.84
CA PRO A 555 4.94 4.61 11.87
C PRO A 555 3.72 4.05 11.14
N HIS A 556 2.62 4.82 11.05
CA HIS A 556 1.38 4.41 10.39
C HIS A 556 1.40 4.57 8.87
N TYR A 557 2.45 5.17 8.31
CA TYR A 557 2.59 5.40 6.86
C TYR A 557 3.50 4.41 6.16
N ARG A 558 4.19 3.57 6.95
CA ARG A 558 5.14 2.57 6.46
C ARG A 558 4.59 1.80 5.25
N ASP A 559 5.39 1.71 4.21
CA ASP A 559 5.16 0.97 2.96
C ASP A 559 3.98 1.48 2.09
N THR A 560 3.21 2.48 2.53
CA THR A 560 2.02 2.98 1.82
C THR A 560 2.36 3.51 0.44
N MET A 561 3.31 4.45 0.33
CA MET A 561 3.65 5.04 -0.97
C MET A 561 4.24 3.99 -1.92
N ASN A 562 5.00 3.04 -1.38
CA ASN A 562 5.63 1.96 -2.14
C ASN A 562 4.58 1.02 -2.76
N ILE A 563 3.66 0.49 -1.94
CA ILE A 563 2.60 -0.40 -2.43
C ILE A 563 1.65 0.34 -3.38
N ASN A 564 1.34 1.60 -3.13
CA ASN A 564 0.50 2.40 -4.03
C ASN A 564 1.18 2.63 -5.38
N ALA A 565 2.48 2.91 -5.39
CA ALA A 565 3.24 3.03 -6.64
C ALA A 565 3.26 1.71 -7.43
N LEU A 566 3.43 0.57 -6.76
CA LEU A 566 3.35 -0.75 -7.39
C LEU A 566 1.94 -1.06 -7.90
N ALA A 567 0.90 -0.70 -7.15
CA ALA A 567 -0.49 -0.86 -7.58
C ALA A 567 -0.79 -0.05 -8.85
N ARG A 568 -0.30 1.20 -8.94
CA ARG A 568 -0.38 1.99 -10.19
C ARG A 568 0.44 1.37 -11.33
N GLU A 569 1.47 0.58 -11.02
CA GLU A 569 2.30 -0.07 -12.03
C GLU A 569 1.66 -1.33 -12.60
N SER A 570 0.99 -2.16 -11.79
CA SER A 570 0.54 -3.50 -12.20
C SER A 570 -0.87 -3.91 -11.78
N LEU A 571 -1.49 -3.23 -10.81
CA LEU A 571 -2.78 -3.65 -10.25
C LEU A 571 -3.95 -2.88 -10.88
N ILE A 572 -3.91 -1.55 -10.81
CA ILE A 572 -5.02 -0.65 -11.18
C ILE A 572 -4.75 0.16 -12.47
N ASN A 573 -3.67 -0.15 -13.19
CA ASN A 573 -3.42 0.42 -14.51
C ASN A 573 -4.35 -0.18 -15.57
N ALA A 574 -4.40 0.46 -16.74
CA ALA A 574 -5.02 -0.11 -17.93
C ALA A 574 -4.44 -1.51 -18.21
N ASP A 575 -5.31 -2.50 -18.38
CA ASP A 575 -4.98 -3.94 -18.50
C ASP A 575 -4.19 -4.50 -17.31
N GLY A 576 -4.29 -3.87 -16.14
CA GLY A 576 -3.78 -4.39 -14.87
C GLY A 576 -4.65 -5.53 -14.34
N THR A 577 -4.24 -6.12 -13.21
CA THR A 577 -4.96 -7.26 -12.61
C THR A 577 -6.41 -6.93 -12.26
N ILE A 578 -6.71 -5.73 -11.75
CA ILE A 578 -8.09 -5.37 -11.38
C ILE A 578 -8.98 -5.28 -12.61
N GLU A 579 -8.53 -4.66 -13.70
CA GLU A 579 -9.35 -4.54 -14.91
C GLU A 579 -9.59 -5.89 -15.59
N ASN A 580 -8.66 -6.84 -15.45
CA ASN A 580 -8.78 -8.16 -16.06
C ASN A 580 -9.57 -9.18 -15.22
N CYS A 581 -9.67 -8.98 -13.90
CA CYS A 581 -10.23 -9.97 -12.98
C CYS A 581 -11.52 -9.53 -12.27
N PHE A 582 -11.91 -8.24 -12.36
CA PHE A 582 -13.10 -7.72 -11.71
C PHE A 582 -14.10 -7.13 -12.72
N LEU A 583 -15.39 -7.20 -12.37
CA LEU A 583 -16.51 -6.77 -13.21
C LEU A 583 -16.36 -5.35 -13.77
N GLY A 584 -15.79 -4.43 -12.98
CA GLY A 584 -15.66 -3.03 -13.39
C GLY A 584 -14.79 -2.82 -14.64
N GLY A 585 -13.89 -3.77 -14.94
CA GLY A 585 -13.01 -3.68 -16.11
C GLY A 585 -12.29 -2.33 -16.20
N LYS A 586 -12.23 -1.77 -17.41
CA LYS A 586 -11.67 -0.43 -17.68
C LYS A 586 -12.38 0.73 -16.96
N TYR A 587 -13.57 0.50 -16.38
CA TYR A 587 -14.34 1.50 -15.64
C TYR A 587 -14.13 1.42 -14.13
N ALA A 588 -13.40 0.42 -13.63
CA ALA A 588 -13.22 0.17 -12.20
C ALA A 588 -12.73 1.42 -11.43
N MET A 589 -11.72 2.11 -11.96
CA MET A 589 -11.18 3.29 -11.31
C MET A 589 -12.11 4.51 -11.42
N GLU A 590 -12.91 4.64 -12.49
CA GLU A 590 -13.96 5.65 -12.62
C GLU A 590 -15.05 5.46 -11.54
N MET A 591 -15.44 4.21 -11.27
CA MET A 591 -16.41 3.89 -10.21
C MET A 591 -15.91 4.35 -8.84
N SER A 592 -14.63 4.11 -8.53
CA SER A 592 -14.03 4.59 -7.29
C SER A 592 -14.05 6.12 -7.17
N SER A 593 -13.82 6.84 -8.28
CA SER A 593 -13.90 8.29 -8.32
C SER A 593 -15.34 8.81 -8.15
N ALA A 594 -16.33 8.11 -8.70
CA ALA A 594 -17.73 8.45 -8.49
C ALA A 594 -18.14 8.33 -7.02
N VAL A 595 -17.71 7.27 -6.32
CA VAL A 595 -17.97 7.11 -4.88
C VAL A 595 -17.25 8.16 -4.04
N TYR A 596 -16.02 8.53 -4.43
CA TYR A 596 -15.23 9.55 -3.72
C TYR A 596 -15.93 10.92 -3.64
N LYS A 597 -16.87 11.25 -4.56
CA LYS A 597 -17.71 12.46 -4.48
C LYS A 597 -18.44 12.62 -3.14
N HIS A 598 -18.75 11.50 -2.50
CA HIS A 598 -19.50 11.46 -1.24
C HIS A 598 -18.64 11.06 -0.03
N TRP A 599 -17.33 10.89 -0.23
CA TRP A 599 -16.41 10.55 0.85
C TRP A 599 -16.22 11.75 1.78
N LYS A 600 -16.24 11.51 3.08
CA LYS A 600 -16.08 12.53 4.12
C LYS A 600 -15.17 12.02 5.22
N PHE A 601 -14.11 12.77 5.48
CA PHE A 601 -13.08 12.40 6.45
C PHE A 601 -13.61 12.15 7.88
N PRO A 602 -14.48 12.99 8.47
CA PRO A 602 -14.97 12.75 9.83
C PRO A 602 -15.83 11.47 9.96
N GLU A 603 -16.46 11.04 8.86
CA GLU A 603 -17.31 9.84 8.84
C GLU A 603 -16.47 8.55 8.75
N GLN A 604 -15.13 8.63 8.66
CA GLN A 604 -14.26 7.44 8.68
C GLN A 604 -13.95 6.96 10.11
N ALA A 605 -14.28 7.75 11.13
CA ALA A 605 -14.17 7.31 12.52
C ALA A 605 -15.18 6.19 12.76
N LEU A 606 -14.73 5.04 13.29
CA LEU A 606 -15.57 3.86 13.47
C LEU A 606 -16.92 4.15 14.16
N PRO A 607 -16.99 4.93 15.27
CA PRO A 607 -18.29 5.28 15.86
C PRO A 607 -19.20 6.09 14.93
N ALA A 608 -18.64 7.03 14.18
CA ALA A 608 -19.40 7.87 13.25
C ALA A 608 -19.88 7.07 12.03
N ASP A 609 -19.06 6.15 11.51
CA ASP A 609 -19.44 5.23 10.43
C ASP A 609 -20.60 4.32 10.87
N LEU A 610 -20.51 3.71 12.06
CA LEU A 610 -21.56 2.84 12.60
C LEU A 610 -22.88 3.59 12.86
N MET A 611 -22.84 4.85 13.30
CA MET A 611 -24.06 5.65 13.47
C MET A 611 -24.68 6.10 12.13
N LYS A 612 -23.85 6.27 11.10
CA LYS A 612 -24.28 6.70 9.76
C LYS A 612 -24.96 5.55 9.00
N ARG A 613 -24.45 4.33 9.16
CA ARG A 613 -25.00 3.12 8.55
C ARG A 613 -26.19 2.60 9.36
#